data_AF-A9FZ39-F1
#
_entry.id   AF-A9FZ39-F1
#
_cell.length_a   1.000
_cell.length_b   1.000
_cell.length_c   1.000
_cell.angle_alpha   90.00
_cell.angle_beta   90.00
_cell.angle_gamma   90.00
#
_symmetry.space_group_name_H-M   'P 1'
#
loop_
_entity.id
_entity.type
_entity.pdbx_description
1 polymer ?
#
loop_
_entity_poly.entity_id
_entity_poly.type
_entity_poly.pdbx_seq_one_letter_code
_entity_poly.pdbx_strand_id
1 'polypeptide(L)'
;MGLDATVMCRCWLDGTTRTPPPHAEHVGFDEEGQLCLTLPEERQDAHDAFYAWMEDCCPHPRMWLASEWISNWAGLRAFQAALDRIGWQHFPTLQAELPAANGGMMPAEASARALGELARFAELVASVRSAFLVDSGTGDELYDFVPQYEGIFVMSGSEQVNLGFDVNGFFVRSRGAPPRELFRALRVEQILLEPERTEAHEGGRVLLRDLDTGREFESRVAVPGGCIPWPDGRMQDDRGRVRSAYPRSFHVAQRALGVADFEQILGSLRRVFEASVATGNPVCWC
;
A
#
# COMPACT_ATOMS: atom_id res chain seq x y z
N MET A 1 5.81 4.15 -3.53
CA MET A 1 6.60 2.91 -3.38
C MET A 1 5.79 1.91 -2.58
N GLY A 2 5.83 0.65 -2.95
CA GLY A 2 5.11 -0.44 -2.31
C GLY A 2 5.73 -1.76 -2.71
N LEU A 3 4.95 -2.83 -2.55
CA LEU A 3 5.37 -4.20 -2.79
C LEU A 3 4.68 -4.72 -4.05
N ASP A 4 5.49 -5.18 -4.99
CA ASP A 4 5.07 -5.95 -6.14
C ASP A 4 5.47 -7.42 -5.96
N ALA A 5 4.81 -8.32 -6.68
CA ALA A 5 5.14 -9.74 -6.66
C ALA A 5 4.93 -10.38 -8.03
N THR A 6 5.83 -11.28 -8.41
CA THR A 6 5.75 -12.02 -9.66
C THR A 6 5.91 -13.52 -9.44
N VAL A 7 5.32 -14.32 -10.32
CA VAL A 7 5.53 -15.76 -10.41
C VAL A 7 5.78 -16.13 -11.87
N MET A 8 6.92 -16.76 -12.13
CA MET A 8 7.28 -17.23 -13.46
C MET A 8 6.36 -18.37 -13.92
N CYS A 9 5.95 -18.36 -15.18
CA CYS A 9 5.31 -19.49 -15.82
C CYS A 9 6.32 -20.62 -16.08
N ARG A 10 5.81 -21.81 -16.41
CA ARG A 10 6.65 -22.97 -16.77
C ARG A 10 6.79 -23.18 -18.27
N CYS A 11 6.30 -22.27 -19.11
CA CYS A 11 6.18 -22.53 -20.55
C CYS A 11 7.50 -22.95 -21.22
N TRP A 12 8.63 -22.38 -20.79
CA TRP A 12 9.95 -22.79 -21.27
C TRP A 12 10.32 -24.21 -20.82
N LEU A 13 10.19 -24.51 -19.52
CA LEU A 13 10.46 -25.83 -18.95
C LEU A 13 9.59 -26.93 -19.57
N ASP A 14 8.35 -26.58 -19.88
CA ASP A 14 7.36 -27.50 -20.46
C ASP A 14 7.45 -27.55 -22.00
N GLY A 15 8.35 -26.78 -22.63
CA GLY A 15 8.54 -26.76 -24.09
C GLY A 15 7.36 -26.19 -24.89
N THR A 16 6.57 -25.31 -24.28
CA THR A 16 5.35 -24.71 -24.86
C THR A 16 5.54 -23.26 -25.34
N THR A 17 6.77 -22.75 -25.37
CA THR A 17 7.07 -21.45 -25.98
C THR A 17 6.85 -21.50 -27.49
N ARG A 18 6.41 -20.38 -28.07
CA ARG A 18 6.18 -20.20 -29.52
C ARG A 18 7.47 -20.37 -30.32
N THR A 19 8.57 -19.86 -29.78
CA THR A 19 9.91 -19.91 -30.34
C THR A 19 10.90 -20.34 -29.25
N PRO A 20 12.00 -21.02 -29.61
CA PRO A 20 13.08 -21.26 -28.66
C PRO A 20 13.75 -19.94 -28.26
N PRO A 21 14.26 -19.83 -27.02
CA PRO A 21 14.98 -18.64 -26.60
C PRO A 21 16.25 -18.44 -27.44
N PRO A 22 16.63 -17.19 -27.72
CA PRO A 22 17.96 -16.91 -28.23
C PRO A 22 18.99 -17.38 -27.21
N HIS A 23 20.10 -17.97 -27.68
CA HIS A 23 21.16 -18.51 -26.82
C HIS A 23 20.63 -19.51 -25.78
N ALA A 24 19.74 -20.43 -26.18
CA ALA A 24 19.09 -21.41 -25.31
C ALA A 24 20.05 -22.20 -24.42
N GLU A 25 21.26 -22.49 -24.92
CA GLU A 25 22.34 -23.16 -24.18
C GLU A 25 22.87 -22.37 -22.98
N HIS A 26 22.54 -21.08 -22.89
CA HIS A 26 22.92 -20.16 -21.82
C HIS A 26 21.73 -19.70 -20.98
N VAL A 27 20.52 -20.19 -21.23
CA VAL A 27 19.33 -19.88 -20.43
C VAL A 27 19.35 -20.72 -19.15
N GLY A 28 19.21 -20.06 -18.00
CA GLY A 28 19.18 -20.68 -16.68
C GLY A 28 18.24 -19.94 -15.73
N PHE A 29 18.37 -20.24 -14.44
CA PHE A 29 17.73 -19.48 -13.37
C PHE A 29 18.81 -18.81 -12.52
N ASP A 30 18.56 -17.58 -12.10
CA ASP A 30 19.41 -16.88 -11.15
C ASP A 30 19.12 -17.30 -9.69
N GLU A 31 19.82 -16.67 -8.75
CA GLU A 31 19.66 -16.92 -7.32
C GLU A 31 18.27 -16.54 -6.79
N GLU A 32 17.51 -15.74 -7.53
CA GLU A 32 16.14 -15.31 -7.24
C GLU A 32 15.10 -16.16 -8.00
N GLY A 33 15.52 -17.26 -8.62
CA GLY A 33 14.64 -18.18 -9.34
C GLY A 33 14.00 -17.56 -10.59
N GLN A 34 14.53 -16.43 -11.08
CA GLN A 34 14.09 -15.80 -12.33
C GLN A 34 14.84 -16.40 -13.51
N LEU A 35 14.15 -16.51 -14.65
CA LEU A 35 14.79 -16.98 -15.87
C LEU A 35 15.78 -15.92 -16.36
N CYS A 36 17.04 -16.31 -16.50
CA CYS A 36 18.12 -15.39 -16.84
C CYS A 36 19.01 -15.96 -17.94
N LEU A 37 19.79 -15.07 -18.55
CA LEU A 37 20.86 -15.44 -19.46
C LEU A 37 22.17 -15.45 -18.69
N THR A 38 22.85 -16.61 -18.67
CA THR A 38 24.13 -16.82 -17.95
C THR A 38 25.35 -16.24 -18.67
N LEU A 39 25.13 -15.51 -19.77
CA LEU A 39 26.19 -14.81 -20.50
C LEU A 39 26.61 -13.54 -19.75
N PRO A 40 27.89 -13.12 -19.88
CA PRO A 40 28.37 -11.87 -19.29
C PRO A 40 27.55 -10.66 -19.74
N GLU A 41 27.38 -9.67 -18.86
CA GLU A 41 26.57 -8.46 -19.12
C GLU A 41 27.07 -7.65 -20.32
N GLU A 42 28.36 -7.73 -20.66
CA GLU A 42 28.94 -7.04 -21.83
C GLU A 42 28.37 -7.55 -23.17
N ARG A 43 27.66 -8.69 -23.16
CA ARG A 43 26.89 -9.22 -24.30
C ARG A 43 25.49 -8.62 -24.33
N GLN A 44 25.41 -7.29 -24.30
CA GLN A 44 24.15 -6.54 -24.26
C GLN A 44 23.20 -6.95 -25.38
N ASP A 45 23.73 -7.23 -26.58
CA ASP A 45 22.96 -7.70 -27.74
C ASP A 45 22.20 -9.01 -27.46
N ALA A 46 22.84 -9.95 -26.76
CA ALA A 46 22.26 -11.22 -26.37
C ALA A 46 21.22 -11.05 -25.27
N HIS A 47 21.50 -10.21 -24.27
CA HIS A 47 20.57 -9.87 -23.19
C HIS A 47 19.32 -9.17 -23.73
N ASP A 48 19.47 -8.17 -24.59
CA ASP A 48 18.36 -7.45 -25.23
C ASP A 48 17.49 -8.40 -26.06
N ALA A 49 18.10 -9.30 -26.85
CA ALA A 49 17.37 -10.30 -27.62
C ALA A 49 16.60 -11.28 -26.71
N PHE A 50 17.20 -11.68 -25.58
CA PHE A 50 16.56 -12.56 -24.60
C PHE A 50 15.38 -11.88 -23.90
N TYR A 51 15.54 -10.64 -23.42
CA TYR A 51 14.44 -9.87 -22.82
C TYR A 51 13.32 -9.61 -23.83
N ALA A 52 13.66 -9.26 -25.07
CA ALA A 52 12.66 -9.10 -26.14
C ALA A 52 11.90 -10.40 -26.42
N TRP A 53 12.58 -11.55 -26.39
CA TRP A 53 11.93 -12.85 -26.50
C TRP A 53 10.99 -13.12 -25.32
N MET A 54 11.37 -12.81 -24.07
CA MET A 54 10.51 -13.06 -22.90
C MET A 54 9.20 -12.27 -22.94
N GLU A 55 9.18 -11.10 -23.58
CA GLU A 55 7.95 -10.28 -23.69
C GLU A 55 6.81 -11.03 -24.38
N ASP A 56 7.09 -11.88 -25.37
CA ASP A 56 6.07 -12.56 -26.17
C ASP A 56 6.42 -14.01 -26.59
N CYS A 57 7.31 -14.71 -25.90
CA CYS A 57 7.60 -16.11 -26.25
C CYS A 57 6.46 -17.07 -25.91
N CYS A 58 5.50 -16.68 -25.06
CA CYS A 58 4.36 -17.51 -24.67
C CYS A 58 3.13 -16.63 -24.38
N PRO A 59 1.96 -17.20 -24.01
CA PRO A 59 0.78 -16.42 -23.62
C PRO A 59 0.97 -15.54 -22.38
N HIS A 60 2.05 -15.74 -21.62
CA HIS A 60 2.37 -15.00 -20.40
C HIS A 60 3.44 -13.94 -20.71
N PRO A 61 3.09 -12.64 -20.76
CA PRO A 61 4.06 -11.58 -21.02
C PRO A 61 5.19 -11.59 -19.99
N ARG A 62 6.42 -11.38 -20.45
CA ARG A 62 7.64 -11.49 -19.63
C ARG A 62 7.78 -12.83 -18.93
N MET A 63 7.08 -13.84 -19.44
CA MET A 63 6.95 -15.16 -18.84
C MET A 63 6.38 -15.17 -17.42
N TRP A 64 5.65 -14.12 -17.00
CA TRP A 64 4.99 -14.07 -15.70
C TRP A 64 3.60 -14.69 -15.77
N LEU A 65 3.39 -15.80 -15.05
CA LEU A 65 2.05 -16.36 -14.85
C LEU A 65 1.19 -15.42 -14.01
N ALA A 66 1.79 -14.77 -13.01
CA ALA A 66 1.17 -13.72 -12.21
C ALA A 66 2.15 -12.56 -12.01
N SER A 67 1.65 -11.33 -12.06
CA SER A 67 2.37 -10.09 -11.76
C SER A 67 1.38 -9.15 -11.09
N GLU A 68 1.59 -8.88 -9.81
CA GLU A 68 0.58 -8.24 -8.96
C GLU A 68 1.20 -7.13 -8.13
N TRP A 69 0.52 -5.97 -8.15
CA TRP A 69 0.70 -4.96 -7.12
C TRP A 69 0.02 -5.44 -5.84
N ILE A 70 0.81 -5.74 -4.82
CA ILE A 70 0.31 -6.26 -3.54
C ILE A 70 -0.33 -5.14 -2.73
N SER A 71 0.46 -4.12 -2.40
CA SER A 71 0.00 -2.93 -1.68
C SER A 71 1.10 -1.86 -1.63
N ASN A 72 0.72 -0.64 -1.27
CA ASN A 72 1.72 0.32 -0.79
C ASN A 72 2.23 -0.11 0.62
N TRP A 73 3.34 0.47 1.07
CA TRP A 73 3.89 0.12 2.37
C TRP A 73 2.93 0.37 3.54
N ALA A 74 2.13 1.44 3.49
CA ALA A 74 1.16 1.72 4.56
C ALA A 74 0.10 0.61 4.65
N GLY A 75 -0.43 0.15 3.52
CA GLY A 75 -1.40 -0.95 3.46
C GLY A 75 -0.81 -2.29 3.88
N LEU A 76 0.43 -2.60 3.47
CA LEU A 76 1.12 -3.80 3.95
C LEU A 76 1.34 -3.77 5.47
N ARG A 77 1.74 -2.62 6.03
CA ARG A 77 1.94 -2.45 7.48
C ARG A 77 0.62 -2.51 8.25
N ALA A 78 -0.47 -1.99 7.70
CA ALA A 78 -1.80 -2.13 8.27
C ALA A 78 -2.24 -3.61 8.30
N PHE A 79 -1.98 -4.36 7.23
CA PHE A 79 -2.24 -5.81 7.18
C PHE A 79 -1.41 -6.59 8.21
N GLN A 80 -0.10 -6.32 8.30
CA GLN A 80 0.76 -6.93 9.32
C GLN A 80 0.34 -6.57 10.75
N ALA A 81 -0.12 -5.34 10.99
CA ALA A 81 -0.65 -4.94 12.29
C ALA A 81 -1.97 -5.68 12.63
N ALA A 82 -2.82 -5.95 11.63
CA ALA A 82 -4.02 -6.75 11.83
C ALA A 82 -3.69 -8.21 12.15
N LEU A 83 -2.71 -8.82 11.44
CA LEU A 83 -2.20 -10.16 11.75
C LEU A 83 -1.65 -10.25 13.18
N ASP A 84 -0.86 -9.26 13.59
CA ASP A 84 -0.30 -9.17 14.95
C ASP A 84 -1.38 -9.07 16.03
N ARG A 85 -2.41 -8.24 15.80
CA ARG A 85 -3.54 -8.08 16.74
C ARG A 85 -4.40 -9.34 16.88
N ILE A 86 -4.54 -10.12 15.83
CA ILE A 86 -5.18 -11.45 15.89
C ILE A 86 -4.24 -12.44 16.60
N GLY A 87 -2.95 -12.35 16.32
CA GLY A 87 -1.88 -13.13 16.92
C GLY A 87 -1.16 -14.01 15.90
N TRP A 88 0.16 -13.85 15.82
CA TRP A 88 1.04 -14.55 14.86
C TRP A 88 1.02 -16.07 14.96
N GLN A 89 0.58 -16.65 16.08
CA GLN A 89 0.38 -18.10 16.20
C GLN A 89 -0.61 -18.66 15.16
N HIS A 90 -1.46 -17.82 14.58
CA HIS A 90 -2.36 -18.20 13.49
C HIS A 90 -1.76 -18.03 12.09
N PHE A 91 -0.64 -17.33 11.97
CA PHE A 91 -0.04 -16.92 10.70
C PHE A 91 1.49 -17.13 10.65
N PRO A 92 2.01 -18.30 11.05
CA PRO A 92 3.46 -18.51 11.13
C PRO A 92 4.18 -18.41 9.78
N THR A 93 3.54 -18.81 8.68
CA THR A 93 4.13 -18.74 7.35
C THR A 93 4.17 -17.31 6.85
N LEU A 94 3.07 -16.56 6.97
CA LEU A 94 3.03 -15.14 6.60
C LEU A 94 4.01 -14.32 7.45
N GLN A 95 4.18 -14.66 8.73
CA GLN A 95 5.17 -13.98 9.59
C GLN A 95 6.60 -14.16 9.06
N ALA A 96 6.93 -15.36 8.60
CA ALA A 96 8.28 -15.71 8.14
C ALA A 96 8.57 -15.19 6.73
N GLU A 97 7.55 -15.17 5.86
CA GLU A 97 7.75 -15.04 4.41
C GLU A 97 7.31 -13.68 3.84
N LEU A 98 6.46 -12.92 4.56
CA LEU A 98 6.10 -11.57 4.10
C LEU A 98 7.31 -10.62 4.21
N PRO A 99 7.67 -9.94 3.12
CA PRO A 99 8.90 -9.17 3.08
C PRO A 99 8.80 -7.87 3.90
N ALA A 100 9.94 -7.47 4.47
CA ALA A 100 10.09 -6.20 5.16
C ALA A 100 10.53 -5.06 4.22
N ALA A 101 11.15 -5.40 3.09
CA ALA A 101 11.64 -4.51 2.04
C ALA A 101 11.47 -5.20 0.68
N ASN A 102 11.65 -4.49 -0.43
CA ASN A 102 11.60 -5.10 -1.75
C ASN A 102 12.73 -6.14 -1.93
N GLY A 103 12.45 -7.19 -2.69
CA GLY A 103 13.36 -8.31 -2.90
C GLY A 103 13.06 -9.53 -2.02
N GLY A 104 13.66 -10.66 -2.42
CA GLY A 104 13.51 -11.95 -1.77
C GLY A 104 12.45 -12.84 -2.43
N MET A 105 12.38 -14.08 -1.93
CA MET A 105 11.49 -15.11 -2.48
C MET A 105 10.68 -15.79 -1.39
N MET A 106 9.50 -16.27 -1.78
CA MET A 106 8.69 -17.20 -0.99
C MET A 106 8.51 -18.51 -1.79
N PRO A 107 8.96 -19.67 -1.26
CA PRO A 107 8.80 -20.96 -1.94
C PRO A 107 7.34 -21.37 -2.14
N ALA A 108 7.07 -22.18 -3.16
CA ALA A 108 5.71 -22.64 -3.48
C ALA A 108 5.05 -23.43 -2.34
N GLU A 109 5.80 -24.21 -1.57
CA GLU A 109 5.28 -24.91 -0.39
C GLU A 109 4.86 -23.94 0.72
N ALA A 110 5.56 -22.81 0.85
CA ALA A 110 5.18 -21.76 1.76
C ALA A 110 3.93 -21.03 1.25
N SER A 111 3.84 -20.74 -0.05
CA SER A 111 2.62 -20.17 -0.66
C SER A 111 1.38 -21.03 -0.42
N ALA A 112 1.51 -22.36 -0.53
CA ALA A 112 0.41 -23.30 -0.23
C ALA A 112 -0.09 -23.17 1.22
N ARG A 113 0.82 -23.06 2.20
CA ARG A 113 0.45 -22.85 3.61
C ARG A 113 -0.15 -21.47 3.84
N ALA A 114 0.44 -20.44 3.23
CA ALA A 114 -0.01 -19.07 3.36
C ALA A 114 -1.42 -18.85 2.82
N LEU A 115 -1.85 -19.57 1.77
CA LEU A 115 -3.25 -19.55 1.31
C LEU A 115 -4.24 -19.95 2.42
N GLY A 116 -3.90 -20.96 3.23
CA GLY A 116 -4.69 -21.34 4.40
C GLY A 116 -4.69 -20.25 5.48
N GLU A 117 -3.56 -19.59 5.68
CA GLU A 117 -3.43 -18.47 6.60
C GLU A 117 -4.23 -17.22 6.16
N LEU A 118 -4.30 -16.92 4.85
CA LEU A 118 -5.15 -15.86 4.30
C LEU A 118 -6.64 -16.17 4.50
N ALA A 119 -7.06 -17.42 4.31
CA ALA A 119 -8.42 -17.84 4.62
C ALA A 119 -8.73 -17.69 6.11
N ARG A 120 -7.79 -18.09 6.98
CA ARG A 120 -7.92 -17.93 8.43
C ARG A 120 -8.00 -16.46 8.85
N PHE A 121 -7.25 -15.57 8.20
CA PHE A 121 -7.33 -14.13 8.44
C PHE A 121 -8.74 -13.61 8.16
N ALA A 122 -9.33 -14.00 7.02
CA ALA A 122 -10.67 -13.56 6.65
C ALA A 122 -11.75 -13.95 7.67
N GLU A 123 -11.58 -15.08 8.37
CA GLU A 123 -12.47 -15.51 9.46
C GLU A 123 -12.29 -14.69 10.74
N LEU A 124 -11.05 -14.26 11.04
CA LEU A 124 -10.67 -13.69 12.33
C LEU A 124 -10.63 -12.16 12.35
N VAL A 125 -10.51 -11.50 11.20
CA VAL A 125 -10.29 -10.05 11.12
C VAL A 125 -11.41 -9.22 11.78
N ALA A 126 -12.64 -9.74 11.78
CA ALA A 126 -13.79 -9.13 12.46
C ALA A 126 -13.63 -8.99 13.99
N SER A 127 -12.70 -9.71 14.61
CA SER A 127 -12.38 -9.57 16.03
C SER A 127 -11.48 -8.36 16.32
N VAL A 128 -10.81 -7.81 15.30
CA VAL A 128 -9.90 -6.67 15.44
C VAL A 128 -10.68 -5.37 15.32
N ARG A 129 -10.41 -4.42 16.22
CA ARG A 129 -10.90 -3.04 16.08
C ARG A 129 -9.77 -2.12 15.65
N SER A 130 -10.10 -1.14 14.83
CA SER A 130 -9.19 -0.04 14.48
C SER A 130 -9.91 1.31 14.58
N ALA A 131 -9.11 2.38 14.60
CA ALA A 131 -9.61 3.74 14.52
C ALA A 131 -9.53 4.22 13.07
N PHE A 132 -10.50 5.04 12.69
CA PHE A 132 -10.63 5.65 11.36
C PHE A 132 -10.93 7.13 11.53
N LEU A 133 -10.37 7.96 10.65
CA LEU A 133 -10.80 9.34 10.49
C LEU A 133 -11.90 9.37 9.43
N VAL A 134 -13.08 9.86 9.79
CA VAL A 134 -14.29 9.77 8.95
C VAL A 134 -14.82 11.16 8.66
N ASP A 135 -15.16 11.44 7.40
CA ASP A 135 -15.93 12.62 7.01
C ASP A 135 -17.32 12.51 7.64
N SER A 136 -17.66 13.45 8.52
CA SER A 136 -18.93 13.42 9.24
C SER A 136 -20.12 13.74 8.34
N GLY A 137 -19.90 14.40 7.21
CA GLY A 137 -20.94 14.78 6.25
C GLY A 137 -21.29 13.68 5.26
N THR A 138 -20.29 12.93 4.77
CA THR A 138 -20.51 11.86 3.78
C THR A 138 -20.50 10.46 4.40
N GLY A 139 -19.85 10.28 5.55
CA GLY A 139 -19.56 8.97 6.14
C GLY A 139 -18.34 8.28 5.53
N ASP A 140 -17.63 8.93 4.61
CA ASP A 140 -16.46 8.35 3.96
C ASP A 140 -15.27 8.27 4.93
N GLU A 141 -14.55 7.15 4.87
CA GLU A 141 -13.29 7.00 5.59
C GLU A 141 -12.19 7.77 4.86
N LEU A 142 -11.60 8.73 5.56
CA LEU A 142 -10.53 9.58 5.06
C LEU A 142 -9.18 8.92 5.25
N TYR A 143 -8.95 8.32 6.43
CA TYR A 143 -7.69 7.71 6.81
C TYR A 143 -7.87 6.55 7.79
N ASP A 144 -6.98 5.58 7.68
CA ASP A 144 -6.87 4.43 8.58
C ASP A 144 -5.76 4.66 9.61
N PHE A 145 -5.98 4.18 10.84
CA PHE A 145 -4.95 4.26 11.87
C PHE A 145 -3.82 3.25 11.60
N VAL A 146 -2.61 3.76 11.39
CA VAL A 146 -1.39 2.94 11.22
C VAL A 146 -0.50 3.07 12.48
N PRO A 147 -0.38 2.01 13.30
CA PRO A 147 0.40 2.04 14.55
C PRO A 147 1.87 2.43 14.38
N GLN A 148 2.50 1.95 13.31
CA GLN A 148 3.92 2.17 13.01
C GLN A 148 4.25 3.65 12.75
N TYR A 149 3.24 4.44 12.37
CA TYR A 149 3.35 5.88 12.18
C TYR A 149 2.73 6.66 13.34
N GLU A 150 2.36 5.99 14.44
CA GLU A 150 1.66 6.59 15.58
C GLU A 150 0.37 7.34 15.18
N GLY A 151 -0.27 6.90 14.10
CA GLY A 151 -1.45 7.54 13.52
C GLY A 151 -1.18 8.86 12.77
N ILE A 152 0.08 9.23 12.56
CA ILE A 152 0.47 10.40 11.77
C ILE A 152 0.25 10.12 10.29
N PHE A 153 -0.54 10.96 9.61
CA PHE A 153 -0.81 10.87 8.18
C PHE A 153 -0.43 12.14 7.40
N VAL A 154 -0.19 13.27 8.07
CA VAL A 154 0.44 14.45 7.46
C VAL A 154 1.64 14.90 8.27
N MET A 155 2.78 15.07 7.59
CA MET A 155 3.99 15.67 8.13
C MET A 155 4.27 16.99 7.40
N SER A 156 4.01 18.13 8.04
CA SER A 156 4.30 19.44 7.44
C SER A 156 5.67 19.95 7.88
N GLY A 157 6.60 20.03 6.93
CA GLY A 157 7.92 20.60 7.13
C GLY A 157 7.90 22.12 7.30
N SER A 158 7.09 22.82 6.51
CA SER A 158 7.01 24.30 6.56
C SER A 158 6.38 24.77 7.88
N GLU A 159 5.37 24.06 8.36
CA GLU A 159 4.61 24.43 9.56
C GLU A 159 5.16 23.78 10.84
N GLN A 160 6.16 22.89 10.71
CA GLN A 160 6.75 22.16 11.84
C GLN A 160 5.70 21.44 12.70
N VAL A 161 4.65 20.90 12.07
CA VAL A 161 3.58 20.13 12.73
C VAL A 161 3.34 18.80 12.04
N ASN A 162 2.85 17.83 12.82
CA ASN A 162 2.30 16.57 12.37
C ASN A 162 0.81 16.52 12.69
N LEU A 163 0.00 16.06 11.74
CA LEU A 163 -1.40 15.74 11.97
C LEU A 163 -1.53 14.22 12.02
N GLY A 164 -2.32 13.76 12.97
CA GLY A 164 -2.60 12.35 13.13
C GLY A 164 -3.85 12.12 13.95
N PHE A 165 -4.16 10.87 14.21
CA PHE A 165 -5.25 10.50 15.11
C PHE A 165 -4.96 9.18 15.79
N ASP A 166 -5.57 8.98 16.95
CA ASP A 166 -5.59 7.70 17.66
C ASP A 166 -7.00 7.50 18.24
N VAL A 167 -7.19 6.46 19.05
CA VAL A 167 -8.49 6.17 19.70
C VAL A 167 -9.01 7.30 20.59
N ASN A 168 -8.15 8.23 21.01
CA ASN A 168 -8.49 9.39 21.82
C ASN A 168 -8.73 10.66 20.98
N GLY A 169 -8.78 10.54 19.65
CA GLY A 169 -9.12 11.64 18.74
C GLY A 169 -8.02 12.05 17.78
N PHE A 170 -8.39 12.95 16.89
CA PHE A 170 -7.49 13.67 16.01
C PHE A 170 -6.59 14.58 16.83
N PHE A 171 -5.32 14.72 16.42
CA PHE A 171 -4.35 15.59 17.07
C PHE A 171 -3.52 16.39 16.07
N VAL A 172 -3.04 17.54 16.55
CA VAL A 172 -1.95 18.30 15.95
C VAL A 172 -0.79 18.33 16.94
N ARG A 173 0.40 17.90 16.53
CA ARG A 173 1.61 17.90 17.36
C ARG A 173 2.71 18.72 16.70
N SER A 174 3.47 19.48 17.49
CA SER A 174 4.69 20.11 17.01
C SER A 174 5.78 19.07 16.72
N ARG A 175 6.67 19.37 15.78
CA ARG A 175 7.84 18.55 15.42
C ARG A 175 9.09 18.84 16.27
N GLY A 176 8.98 19.73 17.25
CA GLY A 176 10.08 20.01 18.19
C GLY A 176 10.46 18.79 19.02
N ALA A 177 11.62 18.86 19.68
CA ALA A 177 12.06 17.84 20.64
C ALA A 177 12.00 18.42 22.07
N PRO A 178 11.10 17.94 22.95
CA PRO A 178 10.07 16.92 22.71
C PRO A 178 8.85 17.44 21.92
N PRO A 179 8.12 16.56 21.21
CA PRO A 179 6.91 16.94 20.50
C PRO A 179 5.83 17.36 21.50
N ARG A 180 5.13 18.46 21.20
CA ARG A 180 4.04 18.99 22.04
C ARG A 180 2.71 18.88 21.31
N GLU A 181 1.71 18.32 21.98
CA GLU A 181 0.34 18.35 21.47
C GLU A 181 -0.23 19.78 21.54
N LEU A 182 -0.64 20.29 20.39
CA LEU A 182 -1.16 21.64 20.20
C LEU A 182 -2.69 21.67 20.16
N PHE A 183 -3.29 20.60 19.65
CA PHE A 183 -4.73 20.43 19.52
C PHE A 183 -5.09 18.95 19.58
N ARG A 184 -6.25 18.63 20.18
CA ARG A 184 -6.85 17.29 20.17
C ARG A 184 -8.36 17.40 20.28
N ALA A 185 -9.08 16.59 19.52
CA ALA A 185 -10.53 16.48 19.57
C ALA A 185 -11.03 15.17 18.93
N LEU A 186 -12.16 14.64 19.40
CA LEU A 186 -12.82 13.48 18.77
C LEU A 186 -13.63 13.89 17.55
N ARG A 187 -14.26 15.06 17.59
CA ARG A 187 -15.08 15.63 16.51
C ARG A 187 -14.57 17.02 16.18
N VAL A 188 -14.24 17.24 14.91
CA VAL A 188 -13.60 18.48 14.45
C VAL A 188 -14.44 19.12 13.35
N GLU A 189 -14.67 20.42 13.46
CA GLU A 189 -15.03 21.27 12.32
C GLU A 189 -13.75 21.92 11.79
N GLN A 190 -13.59 21.88 10.46
CA GLN A 190 -12.52 22.51 9.72
C GLN A 190 -13.09 23.65 8.88
N ILE A 191 -12.57 24.86 9.09
CA ILE A 191 -13.00 26.05 8.35
C ILE A 191 -11.79 26.59 7.59
N LEU A 192 -11.83 26.47 6.26
CA LEU A 192 -10.79 27.05 5.40
C LEU A 192 -10.93 28.58 5.43
N LEU A 193 -9.92 29.26 5.96
CA LEU A 193 -9.89 30.72 6.03
C LEU A 193 -9.32 31.33 4.74
N GLU A 194 -8.48 30.57 4.03
CA GLU A 194 -7.85 30.95 2.76
C GLU A 194 -7.99 29.81 1.73
N PRO A 195 -9.22 29.48 1.30
CA PRO A 195 -9.50 28.28 0.49
C PRO A 195 -8.71 28.26 -0.82
N GLU A 196 -8.50 29.40 -1.47
CA GLU A 196 -7.76 29.47 -2.74
C GLU A 196 -6.30 29.04 -2.56
N ARG A 197 -5.69 29.42 -1.44
CA ARG A 197 -4.31 29.04 -1.10
C ARG A 197 -4.22 27.59 -0.65
N THR A 198 -5.23 27.08 0.04
CA THR A 198 -5.32 25.65 0.39
C THR A 198 -5.41 24.80 -0.88
N GLU A 199 -6.30 25.14 -1.83
CA GLU A 199 -6.45 24.42 -3.09
C GLU A 199 -5.20 24.51 -3.99
N ALA A 200 -4.46 25.61 -3.92
CA ALA A 200 -3.21 25.79 -4.65
C ALA A 200 -2.01 25.04 -4.02
N HIS A 201 -2.17 24.40 -2.85
CA HIS A 201 -1.11 23.81 -2.02
C HIS A 201 -0.08 24.83 -1.51
N GLU A 202 -0.52 26.06 -1.25
CA GLU A 202 0.32 27.19 -0.83
C GLU A 202 0.21 27.51 0.68
N GLY A 203 -0.25 26.54 1.48
CA GLY A 203 -0.35 26.66 2.94
C GLY A 203 -1.42 27.65 3.39
N GLY A 204 -2.63 27.54 2.85
CA GLY A 204 -3.79 28.34 3.27
C GLY A 204 -4.16 28.10 4.73
N ARG A 205 -4.52 29.18 5.43
CA ARG A 205 -4.94 29.09 6.84
C ARG A 205 -6.25 28.34 7.01
N VAL A 206 -6.34 27.59 8.10
CA VAL A 206 -7.49 26.78 8.46
C VAL A 206 -7.73 26.85 9.97
N LEU A 207 -8.98 27.01 10.37
CA LEU A 207 -9.39 26.93 11.77
C LEU A 207 -9.92 25.53 12.05
N LEU A 208 -9.32 24.86 13.04
CA LEU A 208 -9.79 23.59 13.58
C LEU A 208 -10.54 23.88 14.87
N ARG A 209 -11.79 23.46 14.94
CA ARG A 209 -12.66 23.64 16.11
C ARG A 209 -13.07 22.27 16.64
N ASP A 210 -12.80 22.05 17.92
CA ASP A 210 -13.35 20.95 18.68
C ASP A 210 -14.86 21.14 18.85
N LEU A 211 -15.66 20.25 18.27
CA LEU A 211 -17.11 20.31 18.35
C LEU A 211 -17.67 19.90 19.72
N ASP A 212 -16.86 19.26 20.56
CA ASP A 212 -17.23 18.85 21.91
C ASP A 212 -16.98 19.97 22.93
N THR A 213 -15.85 20.68 22.81
CA THR A 213 -15.42 21.68 23.80
C THR A 213 -15.48 23.13 23.31
N GLY A 214 -15.61 23.34 22.01
CA GLY A 214 -15.50 24.67 21.39
C GLY A 214 -14.07 25.21 21.32
N ARG A 215 -13.05 24.44 21.74
CA ARG A 215 -11.64 24.84 21.63
C ARG A 215 -11.26 25.01 20.16
N GLU A 216 -10.55 26.08 19.87
CA GLU A 216 -10.10 26.40 18.52
C GLU A 216 -8.57 26.34 18.41
N PHE A 217 -8.09 26.00 17.22
CA PHE A 217 -6.68 26.00 16.86
C PHE A 217 -6.52 26.39 15.39
N GLU A 218 -5.76 27.45 15.13
CA GLU A 218 -5.40 27.85 13.77
C GLU A 218 -4.19 27.03 13.29
N SER A 219 -4.32 26.43 12.11
CA SER A 219 -3.30 25.66 11.40
C SER A 219 -3.13 26.23 9.98
N ARG A 220 -2.05 25.85 9.30
CA ARG A 220 -1.87 26.06 7.85
C ARG A 220 -1.88 24.75 7.06
N VAL A 221 -2.22 23.67 7.75
CA VAL A 221 -2.37 22.34 7.20
C VAL A 221 -3.82 21.94 7.40
N ALA A 222 -4.57 21.91 6.30
CA ALA A 222 -5.90 21.34 6.27
C ALA A 222 -5.81 19.82 6.17
N VAL A 223 -6.78 19.12 6.76
CA VAL A 223 -7.03 17.69 6.55
C VAL A 223 -7.66 17.55 5.16
N PRO A 224 -6.95 16.95 4.19
CA PRO A 224 -7.54 16.66 2.90
C PRO A 224 -8.43 15.42 3.00
N GLY A 225 -9.41 15.32 2.13
CA GLY A 225 -10.15 14.10 1.85
C GLY A 225 -9.79 13.50 0.50
N GLY A 226 -10.75 12.85 -0.14
CA GLY A 226 -10.56 12.20 -1.44
C GLY A 226 -10.07 13.14 -2.54
N CYS A 227 -9.36 12.59 -3.51
CA CYS A 227 -8.94 13.33 -4.70
C CYS A 227 -10.18 13.69 -5.54
N ILE A 228 -10.25 14.93 -6.01
CA ILE A 228 -11.34 15.44 -6.86
C ILE A 228 -10.78 15.99 -8.17
N PRO A 229 -11.56 15.97 -9.27
CA PRO A 229 -11.11 16.54 -10.52
C PRO A 229 -10.96 18.07 -10.42
N TRP A 230 -10.03 18.58 -11.23
CA TRP A 230 -9.93 20.01 -11.54
C TRP A 230 -11.18 20.49 -12.32
N PRO A 231 -11.46 21.80 -12.39
CA PRO A 231 -12.61 22.33 -13.13
C PRO A 231 -12.66 21.92 -14.62
N ASP A 232 -11.52 21.58 -15.21
CA ASP A 232 -11.40 21.07 -16.59
C ASP A 232 -11.66 19.55 -16.71
N GLY A 233 -11.99 18.88 -15.60
CA GLY A 233 -12.29 17.45 -15.53
C GLY A 233 -11.09 16.54 -15.33
N ARG A 234 -9.85 17.05 -15.38
CA ARG A 234 -8.64 16.23 -15.19
C ARG A 234 -8.38 15.93 -13.72
N MET A 235 -7.78 14.78 -13.42
CA MET A 235 -7.34 14.44 -12.05
C MET A 235 -6.01 15.12 -11.66
N GLN A 236 -5.23 15.55 -12.66
CA GLN A 236 -3.97 16.26 -12.49
C GLN A 236 -3.91 17.46 -13.42
N ASP A 237 -3.33 18.56 -12.94
CA ASP A 237 -3.06 19.73 -13.77
C ASP A 237 -1.77 19.55 -14.59
N ASP A 238 -1.40 20.55 -15.40
CA ASP A 238 -0.20 20.52 -16.23
C ASP A 238 1.12 20.46 -15.44
N ARG A 239 1.05 20.61 -14.10
CA ARG A 239 2.18 20.52 -13.18
C ARG A 239 2.16 19.21 -12.39
N GLY A 240 1.25 18.28 -12.71
CA GLY A 240 1.07 17.01 -11.99
C GLY A 240 0.44 17.15 -10.61
N ARG A 241 -0.14 18.32 -10.27
CA ARG A 241 -0.78 18.54 -8.97
C ARG A 241 -2.15 17.89 -8.95
N VAL A 242 -2.45 17.23 -7.84
CA VAL A 242 -3.76 16.65 -7.55
C VAL A 242 -4.54 17.62 -6.67
N ARG A 243 -5.86 17.72 -6.89
CA ARG A 243 -6.77 18.48 -6.04
C ARG A 243 -7.48 17.54 -5.07
N SER A 244 -7.67 17.98 -3.84
CA SER A 244 -8.39 17.22 -2.81
C SER A 244 -9.68 17.93 -2.43
N ALA A 245 -10.70 17.16 -2.05
CA ALA A 245 -11.79 17.68 -1.23
C ALA A 245 -11.26 18.03 0.16
N TYR A 246 -11.93 18.95 0.85
CA TYR A 246 -11.62 19.29 2.24
C TYR A 246 -12.91 19.15 3.06
N PRO A 247 -13.02 18.09 3.88
CA PRO A 247 -14.21 17.87 4.71
C PRO A 247 -14.44 19.06 5.63
N ARG A 248 -15.69 19.54 5.71
CA ARG A 248 -16.06 20.59 6.67
C ARG A 248 -16.04 20.06 8.10
N SER A 249 -16.39 18.81 8.30
CA SER A 249 -16.33 18.16 9.61
C SER A 249 -15.90 16.71 9.49
N PHE A 250 -15.15 16.25 10.47
CA PHE A 250 -14.67 14.88 10.55
C PHE A 250 -14.60 14.43 12.00
N HIS A 251 -14.56 13.12 12.22
CA HIS A 251 -14.46 12.54 13.55
C HIS A 251 -13.63 11.28 13.56
N VAL A 252 -13.16 10.88 14.74
CA VAL A 252 -12.56 9.56 14.93
C VAL A 252 -13.64 8.57 15.29
N ALA A 253 -13.74 7.50 14.50
CA ALA A 253 -14.63 6.38 14.75
C ALA A 253 -13.82 5.09 15.01
N GLN A 254 -14.37 4.21 15.84
CA GLN A 254 -13.82 2.87 16.03
C GLN A 254 -14.80 1.81 15.52
N ARG A 255 -14.36 0.99 14.57
CA ARG A 255 -15.13 -0.15 14.08
C ARG A 255 -14.30 -1.42 14.07
N ALA A 256 -15.00 -2.55 13.98
CA ALA A 256 -14.37 -3.81 13.64
C ALA A 256 -13.84 -3.73 12.19
N LEU A 257 -12.67 -4.32 11.99
CA LEU A 257 -12.11 -4.52 10.66
C LEU A 257 -12.90 -5.61 9.92
N GLY A 258 -13.00 -5.47 8.62
CA GLY A 258 -13.64 -6.43 7.73
C GLY A 258 -12.67 -6.93 6.67
N VAL A 259 -13.05 -8.00 5.99
CA VAL A 259 -12.31 -8.52 4.83
C VAL A 259 -12.20 -7.47 3.73
N ALA A 260 -13.24 -6.65 3.55
CA ALA A 260 -13.28 -5.56 2.56
C ALA A 260 -12.14 -4.54 2.75
N ASP A 261 -11.70 -4.29 3.99
CA ASP A 261 -10.59 -3.37 4.28
C ASP A 261 -9.24 -3.87 3.73
N PHE A 262 -9.16 -5.17 3.44
CA PHE A 262 -7.97 -5.84 2.95
C PHE A 262 -8.19 -6.52 1.59
N GLU A 263 -9.30 -6.24 0.90
CA GLU A 263 -9.68 -6.98 -0.33
C GLU A 263 -8.58 -6.92 -1.39
N GLN A 264 -7.99 -5.74 -1.60
CA GLN A 264 -6.89 -5.55 -2.55
C GLN A 264 -5.70 -6.45 -2.22
N ILE A 265 -5.18 -6.37 -0.99
CA ILE A 265 -3.97 -7.13 -0.61
C ILE A 265 -4.25 -8.63 -0.54
N LEU A 266 -5.42 -9.04 -0.03
CA LEU A 266 -5.82 -10.44 0.02
C LEU A 266 -6.00 -11.03 -1.38
N GLY A 267 -6.60 -10.26 -2.29
CA GLY A 267 -6.80 -10.65 -3.68
C GLY A 267 -5.47 -10.82 -4.42
N SER A 268 -4.58 -9.83 -4.32
CA SER A 268 -3.26 -9.88 -4.96
C SER A 268 -2.40 -11.01 -4.40
N LEU A 269 -2.32 -11.17 -3.08
CA LEU A 269 -1.57 -12.27 -2.45
C LEU A 269 -2.13 -13.64 -2.85
N ARG A 270 -3.46 -13.80 -2.90
CA ARG A 270 -4.08 -15.05 -3.33
C ARG A 270 -3.67 -15.42 -4.76
N ARG A 271 -3.74 -14.47 -5.70
CA ARG A 271 -3.38 -14.72 -7.11
C ARG A 271 -1.93 -15.16 -7.26
N VAL A 272 -0.98 -14.49 -6.60
CA VAL A 272 0.44 -14.90 -6.69
C VAL A 272 0.70 -16.22 -5.97
N PHE A 273 0.07 -16.49 -4.82
CA PHE A 273 0.25 -17.77 -4.13
C PHE A 273 -0.36 -18.93 -4.91
N GLU A 274 -1.54 -18.77 -5.50
CA GLU A 274 -2.15 -19.77 -6.38
C GLU A 274 -1.29 -20.05 -7.61
N ALA A 275 -0.74 -19.02 -8.25
CA ALA A 275 0.18 -19.17 -9.38
C ALA A 275 1.48 -19.89 -8.97
N SER A 276 2.02 -19.57 -7.79
CA SER A 276 3.22 -20.22 -7.24
C SER A 276 2.98 -21.70 -6.98
N VAL A 277 1.84 -22.05 -6.37
CA VAL A 277 1.45 -23.46 -6.16
C VAL A 277 1.22 -24.20 -7.48
N ALA A 278 0.56 -23.57 -8.45
CA ALA A 278 0.27 -24.20 -9.74
C ALA A 278 1.53 -24.51 -10.55
N THR A 279 2.59 -23.72 -10.39
CA THR A 279 3.85 -23.85 -11.15
C THR A 279 4.95 -24.56 -10.36
N GLY A 280 4.87 -24.58 -9.03
CA GLY A 280 5.99 -24.93 -8.17
C GLY A 280 7.13 -23.91 -8.19
N ASN A 281 6.96 -22.77 -8.88
CA ASN A 281 7.93 -21.68 -8.89
C ASN A 281 7.69 -20.75 -7.69
N PRO A 282 8.74 -20.12 -7.14
CA PRO A 282 8.58 -19.20 -6.01
C PRO A 282 7.80 -17.94 -6.42
N VAL A 283 7.26 -17.25 -5.41
CA VAL A 283 6.91 -15.84 -5.53
C VAL A 283 8.18 -15.02 -5.36
N CYS A 284 8.44 -14.10 -6.28
CA CYS A 284 9.54 -13.15 -6.20
C CYS A 284 8.99 -11.76 -5.85
N TRP A 285 9.50 -11.17 -4.77
CA TRP A 285 9.07 -9.86 -4.26
C TRP A 285 9.88 -8.75 -4.94
N CYS A 286 9.21 -7.70 -5.41
CA CYS A 286 9.82 -6.62 -6.21
C CYS A 286 9.60 -5.24 -5.61
#